data_AF-A0A437NUR5-F1
#
_entry.id   AF-A0A437NUR5-F1
#
_cell.length_a   1.000
_cell.length_b   1.000
_cell.length_c   1.000
_cell.angle_alpha   90.00
_cell.angle_beta   90.00
_cell.angle_gamma   90.00
#
_symmetry.space_group_name_H-M   'P 1'
#
loop_
_entity.id
_entity.type
_entity.pdbx_description
1 polymer ?
#
loop_
_entity_poly.entity_id
_entity_poly.type
_entity_poly.pdbx_seq_one_letter_code
_entity_poly.pdbx_strand_id
1 'polypeptide(L)'
;MILRWWKQRSYENQVLAKVMAMTLLLKNNHLPNDPAVRDAIRDNGRKGVPKEVATTHIAASLFAEIISRIDAPRRQQIYDRLSDWASFSSFPPTTQEIERQRAVRKDFQAGKIQEEDGLVTRLQLAFLMAQDWLFADKIIMQDWKILKSEIYGSLKGYSTEERREQRLDEILDNAVR
;
A
#
# COMPACT_ATOMS: atom_id res chain seq x y z
N MET A 1 -18.30 -22.05 18.59
CA MET A 1 -18.03 -20.68 19.07
C MET A 1 -16.52 -20.40 19.22
N ILE A 2 -15.78 -21.25 19.95
CA ILE A 2 -14.32 -21.16 20.14
C ILE A 2 -13.55 -21.11 18.81
N LEU A 3 -13.82 -22.03 17.87
CA LEU A 3 -13.15 -22.07 16.55
C LEU A 3 -13.31 -20.78 15.72
N ARG A 4 -14.47 -20.13 15.77
CA ARG A 4 -14.70 -18.86 15.05
C ARG A 4 -13.87 -17.73 15.66
N TRP A 5 -13.80 -17.67 16.99
CA TRP A 5 -12.98 -16.71 17.71
C TRP A 5 -11.48 -16.90 17.43
N TRP A 6 -10.98 -18.15 17.45
CA TRP A 6 -9.59 -18.45 17.12
C TRP A 6 -9.22 -18.09 15.67
N LYS A 7 -10.10 -18.39 14.70
CA LYS A 7 -9.90 -18.00 13.30
C LYS A 7 -9.84 -16.48 13.14
N GLN A 8 -10.74 -15.75 13.79
CA GLN A 8 -10.75 -14.28 13.80
C GLN A 8 -9.46 -13.72 14.42
N ARG A 9 -9.04 -14.25 15.57
CA ARG A 9 -7.82 -13.78 16.26
C ARG A 9 -6.55 -14.05 15.45
N SER A 10 -6.47 -15.21 14.82
CA SER A 10 -5.37 -15.57 13.90
C SER A 10 -5.35 -14.66 12.67
N TYR A 11 -6.52 -14.32 12.14
CA TYR A 11 -6.64 -13.34 11.06
C TYR A 11 -6.12 -11.96 11.49
N GLU A 12 -6.61 -11.44 12.62
CA GLU A 12 -6.22 -10.13 13.15
C GLU A 12 -4.71 -10.00 13.32
N ASN A 13 -4.08 -11.00 13.94
CA ASN A 13 -2.64 -11.02 14.16
C ASN A 13 -1.84 -11.05 12.84
N GLN A 14 -2.30 -11.81 11.86
CA GLN A 14 -1.61 -11.93 10.57
C GLN A 14 -1.72 -10.65 9.74
N VAL A 15 -2.90 -10.03 9.70
CA VAL A 15 -3.08 -8.74 9.02
C VAL A 15 -2.26 -7.67 9.72
N LEU A 16 -2.29 -7.58 11.04
CA LEU A 16 -1.47 -6.61 11.78
C LEU A 16 0.02 -6.76 11.48
N ALA A 17 0.54 -7.99 11.54
CA ALA A 17 1.95 -8.26 11.23
C ALA A 17 2.31 -7.86 9.79
N LYS A 18 1.44 -8.15 8.82
CA LYS A 18 1.64 -7.77 7.42
C LYS A 18 1.54 -6.26 7.20
N VAL A 19 0.60 -5.56 7.85
CA VAL A 19 0.48 -4.10 7.82
C VAL A 19 1.76 -3.46 8.39
N MET A 20 2.27 -3.96 9.52
CA MET A 20 3.53 -3.49 10.10
C MET A 20 4.71 -3.74 9.14
N ALA A 21 4.78 -4.91 8.51
CA ALA A 21 5.83 -5.26 7.55
C ALA A 21 5.74 -4.47 6.23
N MET A 22 4.53 -4.13 5.76
CA MET A 22 4.33 -3.37 4.54
C MET A 22 4.59 -1.88 4.78
N THR A 23 4.18 -1.36 5.94
CA THR A 23 4.32 0.05 6.24
C THR A 23 5.73 0.38 6.70
N LEU A 24 6.37 -0.41 7.57
CA LEU A 24 7.71 -0.18 8.18
C LEU A 24 7.95 1.26 8.71
N LEU A 25 6.92 2.11 8.66
CA LEU A 25 6.92 3.56 8.81
C LEU A 25 6.83 3.94 10.27
N LEU A 26 6.19 3.10 11.05
CA LEU A 26 5.94 3.32 12.44
C LEU A 26 6.97 2.49 13.21
N LYS A 27 8.22 2.98 13.22
CA LYS A 27 9.22 2.61 14.24
C LYS A 27 8.67 2.88 15.66
N ASN A 28 7.59 3.67 15.78
CA ASN A 28 6.82 3.83 16.99
C ASN A 28 5.81 2.69 17.16
N ASN A 29 5.97 1.95 18.27
CA ASN A 29 5.18 0.82 18.79
C ASN A 29 3.65 1.05 18.95
N HIS A 30 3.04 2.04 18.31
CA HIS A 30 1.64 2.42 18.49
C HIS A 30 0.69 1.86 17.43
N LEU A 31 1.17 1.41 16.27
CA LEU A 31 0.35 0.76 15.24
C LEU A 31 -0.45 -0.44 15.82
N PRO A 32 0.16 -1.32 16.64
CA PRO A 32 -0.58 -2.37 17.33
C PRO A 32 -1.65 -1.86 18.29
N ASN A 33 -1.57 -0.62 18.77
CA ASN A 33 -2.48 -0.03 19.75
C ASN A 33 -3.44 1.01 19.14
N ASP A 34 -3.31 1.29 17.84
CA ASP A 34 -4.19 2.21 17.12
C ASP A 34 -5.60 1.61 17.02
N PRO A 35 -6.62 2.24 17.65
CA PRO A 35 -7.98 1.72 17.62
C PRO A 35 -8.56 1.65 16.20
N ALA A 36 -8.26 2.63 15.35
CA ALA A 36 -8.77 2.68 13.98
C ALA A 36 -8.19 1.54 13.14
N VAL A 37 -6.90 1.25 13.28
CA VAL A 37 -6.28 0.08 12.61
C VAL A 37 -6.88 -1.22 13.12
N ARG A 38 -7.02 -1.39 14.44
CA ARG A 38 -7.61 -2.61 15.01
C ARG A 38 -9.05 -2.83 14.56
N ASP A 39 -9.86 -1.79 14.53
CA ASP A 39 -11.25 -1.86 14.12
C ASP A 39 -11.36 -2.14 12.62
N ALA A 40 -10.53 -1.51 11.78
CA ALA A 40 -10.45 -1.83 10.35
C ALA A 40 -10.07 -3.30 10.11
N ILE A 41 -9.09 -3.84 10.82
CA ILE A 41 -8.71 -5.26 10.73
C ILE A 41 -9.87 -6.17 11.16
N ARG A 42 -10.54 -5.83 12.27
CA ARG A 42 -11.65 -6.62 12.79
C ARG A 42 -12.81 -6.67 11.81
N ASP A 43 -13.18 -5.54 11.23
CA ASP A 43 -14.28 -5.44 10.28
C ASP A 43 -13.97 -6.14 8.96
N ASN A 44 -12.74 -6.08 8.47
CA ASN A 44 -12.30 -6.89 7.32
C ASN A 44 -12.39 -8.40 7.62
N GLY A 45 -11.97 -8.82 8.82
CA GLY A 45 -12.10 -10.22 9.27
C GLY A 45 -13.55 -10.69 9.33
N ARG A 46 -14.47 -9.85 9.83
CA ARG A 46 -15.92 -10.14 9.86
C ARG A 46 -16.52 -10.28 8.47
N LYS A 47 -16.06 -9.47 7.51
CA LYS A 47 -16.47 -9.50 6.10
C LYS A 47 -15.82 -10.65 5.32
N GLY A 48 -14.89 -11.39 5.91
CA GLY A 48 -14.16 -12.47 5.24
C GLY A 48 -13.18 -11.99 4.17
N VAL A 49 -12.75 -10.74 4.24
CA VAL A 49 -11.81 -10.15 3.27
C VAL A 49 -10.46 -10.86 3.36
N PRO A 50 -9.83 -11.27 2.25
CA PRO A 50 -8.50 -11.87 2.28
C PRO A 50 -7.47 -10.98 3.00
N LYS A 51 -6.49 -11.60 3.66
CA LYS A 51 -5.55 -10.89 4.55
C LYS A 51 -4.68 -9.89 3.79
N GLU A 52 -4.22 -10.28 2.61
CA GLU A 52 -3.39 -9.46 1.72
C GLU A 52 -4.18 -8.26 1.17
N VAL A 53 -5.44 -8.46 0.80
CA VAL A 53 -6.35 -7.39 0.37
C VAL A 53 -6.56 -6.39 1.52
N ALA A 54 -6.96 -6.87 2.70
CA ALA A 54 -7.15 -6.02 3.87
C ALA A 54 -5.86 -5.28 4.27
N THR A 55 -4.71 -5.95 4.21
CA THR A 55 -3.41 -5.33 4.48
C THR A 55 -3.13 -4.20 3.49
N THR A 56 -3.33 -4.44 2.21
CA THR A 56 -3.07 -3.47 1.14
C THR A 56 -3.90 -2.21 1.34
N HIS A 57 -5.19 -2.35 1.63
CA HIS A 57 -6.09 -1.21 1.83
C HIS A 57 -5.77 -0.44 3.12
N ILE A 58 -5.51 -1.13 4.24
CA ILE A 58 -5.14 -0.48 5.50
C ILE A 58 -3.82 0.26 5.36
N ALA A 59 -2.81 -0.36 4.73
CA ALA A 59 -1.53 0.28 4.46
C ALA A 59 -1.71 1.53 3.58
N ALA A 60 -2.53 1.45 2.53
CA ALA A 60 -2.84 2.58 1.66
C ALA A 60 -3.38 3.79 2.44
N SER A 61 -4.35 3.58 3.34
CA SER A 61 -4.89 4.64 4.19
C SER A 61 -3.84 5.23 5.13
N LEU A 62 -3.01 4.39 5.76
CA LEU A 62 -1.94 4.85 6.65
C LEU A 62 -0.89 5.71 5.90
N PHE A 63 -0.48 5.27 4.71
CA PHE A 63 0.42 6.06 3.88
C PHE A 63 -0.21 7.39 3.46
N ALA A 64 -1.48 7.37 3.05
CA ALA A 64 -2.19 8.58 2.65
C ALA A 64 -2.24 9.62 3.78
N GLU A 65 -2.54 9.19 5.00
CA GLU A 65 -2.58 10.04 6.18
C GLU A 65 -1.19 10.57 6.56
N ILE A 66 -0.15 9.74 6.48
CA ILE A 66 1.21 10.18 6.79
C ILE A 66 1.67 11.22 5.76
N ILE A 67 1.41 10.98 4.47
CA ILE A 67 1.80 11.89 3.40
C ILE A 67 1.02 13.20 3.48
N SER A 68 -0.26 13.19 3.88
CA SER A 68 -1.06 14.42 3.96
C SER A 68 -0.55 15.41 5.03
N ARG A 69 0.23 14.93 6.00
CA ARG A 69 0.89 15.75 7.04
C ARG A 69 2.23 16.34 6.59
N ILE A 70 2.70 16.00 5.39
CA ILE A 70 3.97 16.48 4.81
C ILE A 70 3.72 17.75 4.01
N ASP A 71 4.66 18.70 4.07
CA ASP A 71 4.61 19.94 3.31
C ASP A 71 4.64 19.70 1.79
N ALA A 72 4.02 20.60 1.02
CA ALA A 72 3.90 20.46 -0.43
C ALA A 72 5.25 20.31 -1.17
N PRO A 73 6.31 21.09 -0.87
CA PRO A 73 7.61 20.91 -1.50
C PRO A 73 8.18 19.51 -1.27
N ARG A 74 8.11 19.00 -0.04
CA ARG A 74 8.61 17.67 0.28
C ARG A 74 7.79 16.56 -0.38
N ARG A 75 6.47 16.71 -0.47
CA ARG A 75 5.62 15.76 -1.21
C ARG A 75 6.01 15.67 -2.68
N GLN A 76 6.31 16.80 -3.32
CA GLN A 76 6.77 16.82 -4.72
C GLN A 76 8.11 16.08 -4.88
N GLN A 77 9.08 16.31 -3.98
CA GLN A 77 10.35 15.57 -4.00
C GLN A 77 10.15 14.06 -3.90
N ILE A 78 9.26 13.61 -3.01
CA ILE A 78 8.93 12.18 -2.86
C ILE A 78 8.25 11.65 -4.13
N TYR A 79 7.32 12.41 -4.70
CA TYR A 79 6.64 12.06 -5.95
C TYR A 79 7.65 11.84 -7.08
N ASP A 80 8.59 12.77 -7.29
CA ASP A 80 9.58 12.70 -8.35
C ASP A 80 10.50 11.48 -8.19
N ARG A 81 10.88 11.15 -6.95
CA ARG A 81 11.65 9.93 -6.63
C ARG A 81 10.87 8.63 -6.81
N LEU A 82 9.53 8.68 -6.80
CA LEU A 82 8.65 7.55 -7.04
C LEU A 82 8.08 7.54 -8.47
N SER A 83 8.54 8.43 -9.36
CA SER A 83 8.01 8.56 -10.72
C SER A 83 8.12 7.26 -11.53
N ASP A 84 9.19 6.49 -11.34
CA ASP A 84 9.36 5.17 -11.96
C ASP A 84 8.22 4.20 -11.61
N TRP A 85 7.70 4.28 -10.37
CA TRP A 85 6.60 3.46 -9.88
C TRP A 85 5.23 3.89 -10.43
N ALA A 86 5.11 5.16 -10.84
CA ALA A 86 3.88 5.68 -11.41
C ALA A 86 3.60 5.03 -12.77
N SER A 87 4.65 4.73 -13.53
CA SER A 87 4.59 4.08 -14.85
C SER A 87 4.12 2.63 -14.85
N PHE A 88 4.12 1.95 -13.69
CA PHE A 88 3.66 0.56 -13.61
C PHE A 88 2.13 0.47 -13.72
N SER A 89 1.62 0.28 -14.93
CA SER A 89 0.18 0.19 -15.23
C SER A 89 -0.20 -1.11 -15.93
N SER A 90 0.77 -1.90 -16.40
CA SER A 90 0.54 -3.10 -17.19
C SER A 90 0.42 -4.38 -16.34
N PHE A 91 -0.57 -5.22 -16.67
CA PHE A 91 -0.61 -6.62 -16.24
C PHE A 91 -0.94 -7.52 -17.44
N PRO A 92 -0.06 -8.47 -17.78
CA PRO A 92 1.22 -8.79 -17.12
C PRO A 92 2.26 -7.65 -17.25
N PRO A 93 3.22 -7.56 -16.31
CA PRO A 93 4.27 -6.55 -16.35
C PRO A 93 5.21 -6.80 -17.52
N THR A 94 5.72 -5.73 -18.11
CA THR A 94 6.75 -5.75 -19.15
C THR A 94 8.12 -6.17 -18.60
N THR A 95 9.02 -6.62 -19.47
CA THR A 95 10.40 -6.95 -19.09
C THR A 95 11.12 -5.80 -18.40
N GLN A 96 10.88 -4.56 -18.87
CA GLN A 96 11.47 -3.35 -18.29
C GLN A 96 10.98 -3.08 -16.87
N GLU A 97 9.69 -3.32 -16.61
CA GLU A 97 9.08 -3.23 -15.28
C GLU A 97 9.71 -4.26 -14.31
N ILE A 98 9.92 -5.49 -14.77
CA ILE A 98 10.56 -6.56 -13.99
C ILE A 98 12.02 -6.20 -13.64
N GLU A 99 12.79 -5.66 -14.58
CA GLU A 99 14.18 -5.27 -14.35
C GLU A 99 14.30 -4.13 -13.33
N ARG A 100 13.41 -3.14 -13.38
CA ARG A 100 13.34 -2.06 -12.38
C ARG A 100 13.03 -2.59 -10.98
N GLN A 101 12.07 -3.51 -10.85
CA GLN A 101 11.76 -4.15 -9.57
C GLN A 101 12.98 -4.87 -8.98
N ARG A 102 13.73 -5.60 -9.83
CA ARG A 102 14.96 -6.31 -9.41
C ARG A 102 16.04 -5.34 -8.93
N ALA A 103 16.21 -4.21 -9.62
CA ALA A 103 17.16 -3.18 -9.22
C ALA A 103 16.83 -2.60 -7.83
N VAL A 104 15.56 -2.22 -7.59
CA VAL A 104 15.13 -1.69 -6.28
C VAL A 104 15.32 -2.72 -5.16
N ARG A 105 14.99 -4.00 -5.40
CA ARG A 105 15.26 -5.08 -4.42
C ARG A 105 16.74 -5.22 -4.11
N LYS A 106 17.59 -5.17 -5.14
CA LYS A 106 19.04 -5.28 -4.99
C LYS A 106 19.60 -4.12 -4.18
N ASP A 107 19.15 -2.89 -4.44
CA ASP A 107 19.60 -1.71 -3.70
C ASP A 107 19.11 -1.71 -2.24
N PHE A 108 17.89 -2.19 -2.00
CA PHE A 108 17.37 -2.43 -0.66
C PHE A 108 18.20 -3.47 0.11
N GLN A 109 18.43 -4.64 -0.49
CA GLN A 109 19.22 -5.73 0.11
C GLN A 109 20.68 -5.35 0.34
N ALA A 110 21.25 -4.51 -0.53
CA ALA A 110 22.61 -4.02 -0.42
C ALA A 110 22.79 -2.95 0.66
N GLY A 111 21.72 -2.54 1.38
CA GLY A 111 21.79 -1.50 2.40
C GLY A 111 22.22 -0.13 1.84
N LYS A 112 22.16 0.06 0.52
CA LYS A 112 22.54 1.32 -0.16
C LYS A 112 21.52 2.44 0.04
N ILE A 113 20.43 2.13 0.74
CA ILE A 113 19.41 3.08 1.08
C ILE A 113 19.86 3.85 2.31
N GLN A 114 20.32 5.08 2.08
CA GLN A 114 20.64 6.01 3.14
C GLN A 114 19.36 6.43 3.88
N GLU A 115 19.41 6.45 5.22
CA GLU A 115 18.29 6.74 6.13
C GLU A 115 17.62 8.11 5.91
N GLU A 116 18.25 9.03 5.17
CA GLU A 116 17.74 10.39 4.91
C GLU A 116 16.42 10.44 4.14
N ASP A 117 15.96 9.34 3.54
CA ASP A 117 14.61 9.28 2.95
C ASP A 117 13.82 8.02 3.29
N GLY A 118 13.77 7.69 4.57
CA GLY A 118 13.09 6.50 5.07
C GLY A 118 11.62 6.37 4.64
N LEU A 119 10.91 7.44 4.25
CA LEU A 119 9.55 7.33 3.71
C LEU A 119 9.54 6.83 2.27
N VAL A 120 10.38 7.36 1.38
CA VAL A 120 10.48 6.91 -0.03
C VAL A 120 10.75 5.41 -0.07
N THR A 121 11.73 4.93 0.69
CA THR A 121 12.07 3.51 0.74
C THR A 121 10.90 2.63 1.15
N ARG A 122 10.15 3.05 2.16
CA ARG A 122 9.04 2.26 2.68
C ARG A 122 7.88 2.22 1.68
N LEU A 123 7.64 3.32 0.97
CA LEU A 123 6.70 3.35 -0.15
C LEU A 123 7.14 2.38 -1.26
N GLN A 124 8.42 2.38 -1.63
CA GLN A 124 8.96 1.43 -2.62
C GLN A 124 8.82 -0.04 -2.17
N LEU A 125 9.06 -0.33 -0.89
CA LEU A 125 8.85 -1.67 -0.33
C LEU A 125 7.40 -2.09 -0.32
N ALA A 126 6.49 -1.20 0.07
CA ALA A 126 5.06 -1.46 0.02
C ALA A 126 4.62 -1.77 -1.40
N PHE A 127 5.15 -1.03 -2.38
CA PHE A 127 4.89 -1.29 -3.78
C PHE A 127 5.42 -2.65 -4.25
N LEU A 128 6.66 -3.01 -3.91
CA LEU A 128 7.21 -4.34 -4.21
C LEU A 128 6.38 -5.47 -3.59
N MET A 129 5.98 -5.32 -2.33
CA MET A 129 5.23 -6.34 -1.61
C MET A 129 3.82 -6.53 -2.17
N ALA A 130 3.12 -5.44 -2.51
CA ALA A 130 1.82 -5.51 -3.16
C ALA A 130 1.91 -6.10 -4.58
N GLN A 131 2.97 -5.80 -5.33
CA GLN A 131 3.22 -6.44 -6.62
C GLN A 131 3.50 -7.94 -6.50
N ASP A 132 4.30 -8.38 -5.51
CA ASP A 132 4.50 -9.81 -5.24
C ASP A 132 3.18 -10.52 -4.95
N TRP A 133 2.27 -9.84 -4.25
CA TRP A 133 0.94 -10.38 -3.99
C TRP A 133 0.06 -10.39 -5.23
N LEU A 134 0.16 -9.39 -6.08
CA LEU A 134 -0.54 -9.35 -7.36
C LEU A 134 -0.09 -10.49 -8.28
N PHE A 135 1.23 -10.76 -8.37
CA PHE A 135 1.77 -11.87 -9.18
C PHE A 135 1.50 -13.24 -8.59
N ALA A 136 1.26 -13.34 -7.29
CA ALA A 136 0.89 -14.57 -6.62
C ALA A 136 -0.64 -14.74 -6.50
N ASP A 137 -1.43 -13.94 -7.22
CA ASP A 137 -2.90 -13.93 -7.22
C ASP A 137 -3.53 -13.77 -5.82
N LYS A 138 -2.84 -13.11 -4.89
CA LYS A 138 -3.31 -12.85 -3.52
C LYS A 138 -4.12 -11.56 -3.39
N ILE A 139 -3.91 -10.64 -4.33
CA ILE A 139 -4.70 -9.42 -4.52
C ILE A 139 -4.99 -9.27 -6.02
N ILE A 140 -5.98 -8.45 -6.37
CA ILE A 140 -6.28 -8.14 -7.78
C ILE A 140 -5.72 -6.76 -8.17
N MET A 141 -5.74 -6.48 -9.48
CA MET A 141 -5.28 -5.19 -10.03
C MET A 141 -5.97 -3.99 -9.35
N GLN A 142 -7.24 -4.12 -8.99
CA GLN A 142 -7.97 -3.05 -8.30
C GLN A 142 -7.38 -2.72 -6.93
N ASP A 143 -6.92 -3.71 -6.16
CA ASP A 143 -6.29 -3.49 -4.85
C ASP A 143 -4.96 -2.76 -4.99
N TRP A 144 -4.19 -3.13 -6.02
CA TRP A 144 -2.95 -2.45 -6.39
C TRP A 144 -3.21 -0.98 -6.77
N LYS A 145 -4.23 -0.72 -7.60
CA LYS A 145 -4.64 0.63 -7.97
C LYS A 145 -5.05 1.46 -6.76
N ILE A 146 -5.77 0.88 -5.78
CA ILE A 146 -6.13 1.57 -4.54
C ILE A 146 -4.86 2.03 -3.81
N LEU A 147 -3.88 1.14 -3.61
CA LEU A 147 -2.63 1.49 -2.93
C LEU A 147 -1.89 2.64 -3.66
N LYS A 148 -1.76 2.54 -4.99
CA LYS A 148 -1.14 3.59 -5.81
C LYS A 148 -1.91 4.91 -5.72
N SER A 149 -3.22 4.88 -5.89
CA SER A 149 -4.08 6.06 -5.89
C SER A 149 -4.01 6.81 -4.55
N GLU A 150 -4.05 6.10 -3.43
CA GLU A 150 -3.91 6.70 -2.11
C GLU A 150 -2.54 7.36 -1.93
N ILE A 151 -1.44 6.68 -2.29
CA ILE A 151 -0.09 7.23 -2.17
C ILE A 151 0.12 8.43 -3.10
N TYR A 152 -0.09 8.26 -4.41
CA TYR A 152 0.18 9.31 -5.39
C TYR A 152 -0.78 10.47 -5.28
N GLY A 153 -2.06 10.21 -4.99
CA GLY A 153 -3.03 11.27 -4.78
C GLY A 153 -2.70 12.10 -3.54
N SER A 154 -2.29 11.47 -2.42
CA SER A 154 -1.81 12.23 -1.25
C SER A 154 -0.56 13.06 -1.55
N LEU A 155 0.37 12.53 -2.37
CA LEU A 155 1.57 13.26 -2.80
C LEU A 155 1.23 14.48 -3.66
N LYS A 156 0.20 14.37 -4.52
CA LYS A 156 -0.33 15.50 -5.30
C LYS A 156 -1.19 16.47 -4.49
N GLY A 157 -1.51 16.12 -3.25
CA GLY A 157 -2.34 16.93 -2.36
C GLY A 157 -3.85 16.73 -2.54
N TYR A 158 -4.28 15.70 -3.26
CA TYR A 158 -5.69 15.36 -3.37
C TYR A 158 -6.24 14.81 -2.06
N SER A 159 -7.46 15.21 -1.73
CA SER A 159 -8.25 14.69 -0.64
C SER A 159 -8.66 13.23 -0.91
N THR A 160 -9.13 12.55 0.14
CA THR A 160 -9.66 11.18 0.00
C THR A 160 -10.88 11.12 -0.91
N GLU A 161 -11.72 12.16 -0.91
CA GLU A 161 -12.92 12.20 -1.75
C GLU A 161 -12.56 12.38 -3.23
N GLU A 162 -11.69 13.34 -3.56
CA GLU A 162 -11.20 13.54 -4.94
C GLU A 162 -10.55 12.28 -5.51
N ARG A 163 -9.81 11.53 -4.67
CA ARG A 163 -9.21 10.25 -5.08
C ARG A 163 -10.26 9.16 -5.30
N ARG A 164 -11.33 9.15 -4.52
CA ARG A 164 -12.44 8.21 -4.67
C ARG A 164 -13.22 8.50 -5.95
N GLU A 165 -13.47 9.77 -6.25
CA GLU A 165 -14.11 10.22 -7.48
C GLU A 165 -13.27 9.81 -8.70
N GLN A 166 -11.97 10.09 -8.73
CA GLN A 166 -11.07 9.67 -9.83
C GLN A 166 -11.11 8.15 -10.06
N ARG A 167 -11.15 7.34 -9.00
CA ARG A 167 -11.27 5.88 -9.14
C ARG A 167 -12.62 5.45 -9.69
N LEU A 168 -13.70 6.14 -9.33
CA LEU A 168 -15.04 5.85 -9.87
C LEU A 168 -15.09 6.19 -11.36
N ASP A 169 -14.53 7.33 -11.74
CA ASP A 169 -14.44 7.74 -13.15
C ASP A 169 -13.63 6.73 -13.97
N GLU A 170 -12.46 6.29 -13.45
CA GLU A 170 -11.67 5.24 -14.10
C GLU A 170 -12.43 3.91 -14.25
N ILE A 171 -13.25 3.53 -13.27
CA ILE A 171 -14.05 2.29 -13.34
C ILE A 171 -15.16 2.43 -14.39
N LEU A 172 -15.85 3.57 -14.41
CA LEU A 172 -16.90 3.86 -15.38
C LEU A 172 -16.34 3.89 -16.81
N ASP A 173 -15.20 4.55 -17.03
CA ASP A 173 -14.52 4.61 -18.32
C ASP A 173 -14.10 3.22 -18.84
N ASN A 174 -13.70 2.32 -17.94
CA ASN A 174 -13.34 0.94 -18.29
C ASN A 174 -14.56 0.03 -18.49
N ALA A 175 -15.73 0.37 -17.94
CA ALA A 175 -16.97 -0.41 -18.08
C ALA A 175 -17.76 -0.05 -19.35
N VAL A 176 -17.53 1.14 -19.93
CA VAL A 176 -18.20 1.65 -21.14
C VAL A 176 -17.46 1.25 -22.43
N ARG A 177 -16.24 0.73 -22.33
CA ARG A 177 -15.45 0.19 -23.46
C ARG A 177 -15.63 -1.32 -23.62
#